data_AF-A0A158D1N3-F1
#
_entry.id   AF-A0A158D1N3-F1
#
_cell.length_a   1.000
_cell.length_b   1.000
_cell.length_c   1.000
_cell.angle_alpha   90.00
_cell.angle_beta   90.00
_cell.angle_gamma   90.00
#
_symmetry.space_group_name_H-M   'P 1'
#
loop_
_entity.id
_entity.type
_entity.pdbx_description
1 polymer ?
#
loop_
_entity_poly.entity_id
_entity_poly.type
_entity_poly.pdbx_seq_one_letter_code
_entity_poly.pdbx_strand_id
1 'polypeptide(L)'
;MNKRTVPLAVIALSVAALVTLPVAPAQAQTDSAASTPKQVRKAERTAARAKKNAELKQLEQNGYNPAGEQTNYPQNIQNAQSKINAQKAGKPAPASAP
;
A
#
# COMPACT_ATOMS: atom_id res chain seq x y z
N MET A 1 -29.66 -0.49 25.44
CA MET A 1 -30.45 -1.55 24.75
C MET A 1 -30.65 -1.16 23.30
N ASN A 2 -30.03 -1.91 22.42
CA ASN A 2 -29.81 -1.61 21.00
C ASN A 2 -31.05 -1.95 20.17
N LYS A 3 -31.39 -1.12 19.18
CA LYS A 3 -32.29 -1.48 18.08
C LYS A 3 -31.61 -1.06 16.77
N ARG A 4 -30.77 -1.95 16.22
CA ARG A 4 -30.26 -1.84 14.85
C ARG A 4 -31.21 -2.64 13.98
N THR A 5 -32.05 -1.96 13.22
CA THR A 5 -32.96 -2.56 12.24
C THR A 5 -32.51 -2.14 10.86
N VAL A 6 -31.83 -3.05 10.18
CA VAL A 6 -31.52 -2.99 8.74
C VAL A 6 -32.58 -3.83 8.04
N PRO A 7 -33.35 -3.29 7.08
CA PRO A 7 -33.99 -4.12 6.08
C PRO A 7 -33.12 -4.16 4.83
N LEU A 8 -32.59 -5.36 4.64
CA LEU A 8 -32.05 -5.95 3.44
C LEU A 8 -33.19 -6.01 2.40
N ALA A 9 -33.13 -5.21 1.35
CA ALA A 9 -34.02 -5.32 0.20
C ALA A 9 -33.16 -5.60 -1.04
N VAL A 10 -33.24 -6.85 -1.44
CA VAL A 10 -32.54 -7.52 -2.51
C VAL A 10 -33.54 -7.70 -3.67
N ILE A 11 -33.04 -7.57 -4.91
CA ILE A 11 -33.65 -7.94 -6.19
C ILE A 11 -34.74 -7.01 -6.75
N ALA A 12 -34.36 -6.30 -7.82
CA ALA A 12 -35.17 -6.26 -9.03
C ALA A 12 -34.24 -6.27 -10.25
N LEU A 13 -33.94 -7.48 -10.72
CA LEU A 13 -33.38 -7.73 -12.03
C LEU A 13 -34.51 -7.48 -13.05
N SER A 14 -34.47 -6.36 -13.76
CA SER A 14 -35.41 -6.08 -14.85
C SER A 14 -34.67 -6.12 -16.18
N VAL A 15 -34.89 -7.19 -16.93
CA VAL A 15 -34.55 -7.32 -18.35
C VAL A 15 -35.86 -7.28 -19.14
N ALA A 16 -36.06 -6.23 -19.94
CA ALA A 16 -36.95 -6.14 -21.10
C ALA A 16 -36.67 -4.78 -21.78
N ALA A 17 -35.84 -4.72 -22.83
CA ALA A 17 -36.12 -4.99 -24.25
C ALA A 17 -36.72 -3.79 -25.02
N LEU A 18 -36.18 -3.60 -26.23
CA LEU A 18 -36.62 -2.79 -27.39
C LEU A 18 -35.86 -1.47 -27.67
N VAL A 19 -35.41 -1.43 -28.93
CA VAL A 19 -34.35 -0.61 -29.52
C VAL A 19 -34.87 0.75 -29.99
N THR A 20 -34.21 1.82 -29.58
CA THR A 20 -34.20 3.12 -30.26
C THR A 20 -32.77 3.69 -30.19
N LEU A 21 -32.05 3.76 -31.31
CA LEU A 21 -30.85 4.61 -31.46
C LEU A 21 -31.35 6.08 -31.60
N PRO A 22 -30.71 7.08 -30.96
CA PRO A 22 -29.33 7.47 -31.28
C PRO A 22 -28.46 7.89 -30.06
N VAL A 23 -27.15 7.78 -30.28
CA VAL A 23 -26.05 8.34 -29.47
C VAL A 23 -25.87 7.72 -28.07
N ALA A 24 -24.80 6.93 -27.99
CA ALA A 24 -24.26 6.37 -26.77
C ALA A 24 -23.93 7.43 -25.71
N PRO A 25 -24.18 7.12 -24.43
CA PRO A 25 -23.12 7.14 -23.45
C PRO A 25 -22.74 5.69 -23.21
N ALA A 26 -21.66 5.24 -23.85
CA ALA A 26 -21.03 3.98 -23.50
C ALA A 26 -20.55 4.10 -22.04
N GLN A 27 -21.41 3.72 -21.10
CA GLN A 27 -20.98 3.38 -19.76
C GLN A 27 -20.23 2.06 -19.86
N ALA A 28 -19.04 2.05 -19.26
CA ALA A 28 -18.21 0.90 -18.96
C ALA A 28 -17.57 0.20 -20.17
N GLN A 29 -16.59 0.87 -20.77
CA GLN A 29 -15.32 0.20 -21.00
C GLN A 29 -14.34 0.67 -19.93
N THR A 30 -14.00 -0.27 -19.04
CA THR A 30 -12.75 -0.29 -18.28
C THR A 30 -11.59 -0.10 -19.27
N ASP A 31 -11.30 1.14 -19.61
CA ASP A 31 -10.07 1.49 -20.31
C ASP A 31 -8.93 1.23 -19.33
N SER A 32 -8.29 0.09 -19.55
CA SER A 32 -6.95 -0.23 -19.07
C SER A 32 -6.02 0.97 -19.23
N ALA A 33 -5.92 1.74 -18.15
CA ALA A 33 -4.70 2.25 -17.55
C ALA A 33 -3.55 2.64 -18.51
N ALA A 34 -3.78 3.55 -19.45
CA ALA A 34 -2.70 4.37 -19.97
C ALA A 34 -2.35 5.44 -18.91
N SER A 35 -1.49 5.08 -17.95
CA SER A 35 -0.94 6.06 -17.01
C SER A 35 -0.14 7.09 -17.81
N THR A 36 -0.55 8.37 -17.76
CA THR A 36 0.25 9.45 -18.34
C THR A 36 1.68 9.40 -17.76
N PRO A 37 2.72 9.82 -18.50
CA PRO A 37 4.10 9.80 -18.00
C PRO A 37 4.25 10.48 -16.63
N LYS A 38 3.46 11.54 -16.38
CA LYS A 38 3.39 12.22 -15.08
C LYS A 38 2.86 11.30 -13.99
N GLN A 39 1.79 10.53 -14.22
CA GLN A 39 1.24 9.58 -13.24
C GLN A 39 2.23 8.46 -12.92
N VAL A 40 2.92 7.91 -13.93
CA VAL A 40 3.97 6.89 -13.72
C VAL A 40 5.10 7.44 -12.83
N ARG A 41 5.64 8.63 -13.14
CA ARG A 41 6.66 9.28 -12.30
C ARG A 41 6.19 9.58 -10.87
N LYS A 42 4.90 9.90 -10.69
CA LYS A 42 4.32 10.09 -9.35
C LYS A 42 4.25 8.77 -8.59
N ALA A 43 3.85 7.68 -9.24
CA ALA A 43 3.80 6.34 -8.65
C ALA A 43 5.21 5.86 -8.26
N GLU A 44 6.19 5.95 -9.17
CA GLU A 44 7.60 5.59 -8.92
C GLU A 44 8.19 6.34 -7.72
N ARG A 45 8.00 7.66 -7.64
CA ARG A 45 8.51 8.46 -6.51
C ARG A 45 7.84 8.07 -5.19
N THR A 46 6.57 7.68 -5.22
CA THR A 46 5.84 7.27 -4.01
C THR A 46 6.34 5.92 -3.54
N ALA A 47 6.54 4.96 -4.45
CA ALA A 47 7.13 3.66 -4.15
C ALA A 47 8.56 3.81 -3.57
N ALA A 48 9.38 4.67 -4.17
CA ALA A 48 10.73 4.95 -3.69
C ALA A 48 10.73 5.55 -2.26
N ARG A 49 9.82 6.49 -1.98
CA ARG A 49 9.65 7.06 -0.64
C ARG A 49 9.18 6.01 0.36
N ALA A 50 8.23 5.16 -0.02
CA ALA A 50 7.74 4.09 0.83
C ALA A 50 8.88 3.14 1.24
N LYS A 51 9.73 2.73 0.29
CA LYS A 51 10.91 1.91 0.56
C LYS A 51 11.87 2.61 1.54
N LYS A 52 12.25 3.86 1.26
CA LYS A 52 13.16 4.63 2.11
C LYS A 52 12.59 4.84 3.52
N ASN A 53 11.29 5.08 3.65
CA ASN A 53 10.64 5.26 4.94
C ASN A 53 10.52 3.95 5.73
N ALA A 54 10.36 2.81 5.04
CA ALA A 54 10.37 1.50 5.69
C ALA A 54 11.75 1.20 6.29
N GLU A 55 12.83 1.42 5.53
CA GLU A 55 14.20 1.25 6.00
C GLU A 55 14.52 2.18 7.18
N LEU A 56 14.12 3.47 7.09
CA LEU A 56 14.28 4.41 8.20
C LEU A 56 13.52 3.96 9.46
N LYS A 57 12.29 3.49 9.33
CA LYS A 57 11.53 2.97 10.48
C LYS A 57 12.22 1.79 11.13
N GLN A 58 12.83 0.90 10.36
CA GLN A 58 13.58 -0.22 10.94
C GLN A 58 14.79 0.28 11.72
N LEU A 59 15.51 1.27 11.22
CA LEU A 59 16.63 1.88 11.93
C LEU A 59 16.15 2.60 13.22
N GLU A 60 15.05 3.35 13.15
CA GLU A 60 14.42 4.04 14.28
C GLU A 60 13.99 3.08 15.39
N GLN A 61 13.33 1.98 15.02
CA GLN A 61 12.96 0.91 15.96
C GLN A 61 14.17 0.29 16.68
N ASN A 62 15.33 0.30 16.03
CA ASN A 62 16.57 -0.25 16.58
C ASN A 62 17.46 0.80 17.28
N GLY A 63 16.99 2.04 17.40
CA GLY A 63 17.59 3.11 18.20
C GLY A 63 18.29 4.21 17.40
N TYR A 64 18.13 4.27 16.07
CA TYR A 64 18.67 5.35 15.24
C TYR A 64 17.62 6.44 14.98
N ASN A 65 17.78 7.63 15.56
CA ASN A 65 16.92 8.76 15.29
C ASN A 65 17.68 9.85 14.49
N PRO A 66 17.39 10.05 13.19
CA PRO A 66 18.06 11.06 12.39
C PRO A 66 17.63 12.50 12.69
N ALA A 67 16.43 12.70 13.28
CA ALA A 67 15.86 14.01 13.56
C ALA A 67 16.02 14.46 15.03
N GLY A 68 16.53 13.57 15.89
CA GLY A 68 16.79 13.87 17.31
C GLY A 68 18.24 14.22 17.58
N GLU A 69 18.59 14.28 18.87
CA GLU A 69 19.96 14.55 19.33
C GLU A 69 20.94 13.47 18.84
N GLN A 70 21.96 13.90 18.09
CA GLN A 70 22.95 13.03 17.45
C GLN A 70 24.19 12.78 18.34
N THR A 71 24.03 12.81 19.66
CA THR A 71 25.12 12.68 20.64
C THR A 71 25.99 11.44 20.43
N ASN A 72 25.37 10.33 19.98
CA ASN A 72 26.03 9.04 19.78
C ASN A 72 26.17 8.67 18.30
N TYR A 73 26.09 9.65 17.39
CA TYR A 73 26.36 9.40 15.98
C TYR A 73 27.87 9.30 15.75
N PRO A 74 28.38 8.32 14.97
CA PRO A 74 27.66 7.33 14.16
C PRO A 74 27.39 5.98 14.86
N GLN A 75 27.72 5.81 16.14
CA GLN A 75 27.56 4.52 16.83
C GLN A 75 26.12 4.01 16.81
N ASN A 76 25.14 4.92 16.89
CA ASN A 76 23.72 4.60 16.85
C ASN A 76 23.30 3.86 15.56
N ILE A 77 23.79 4.28 14.40
CA ILE A 77 23.42 3.67 13.11
C ILE A 77 24.05 2.29 12.96
N GLN A 78 25.30 2.12 13.41
CA GLN A 78 26.00 0.84 13.40
C GLN A 78 25.30 -0.18 14.31
N ASN A 79 24.95 0.24 15.53
CA ASN A 79 24.21 -0.61 16.46
C ASN A 79 22.83 -0.99 15.91
N ALA A 80 22.12 -0.04 15.29
CA ALA A 80 20.82 -0.31 14.68
C ALA A 80 20.95 -1.33 13.53
N GLN A 81 21.95 -1.18 12.66
CA GLN A 81 22.20 -2.11 11.57
C GLN A 81 22.55 -3.51 12.07
N SER A 82 23.41 -3.62 13.09
CA SER A 82 23.77 -4.91 13.70
C SER A 82 22.55 -5.63 14.28
N LYS A 83 21.64 -4.90 14.96
CA LYS A 83 20.38 -5.47 15.47
C LYS A 83 19.45 -5.92 14.35
N ILE A 84 19.33 -5.14 13.28
CA ILE A 84 18.53 -5.53 12.09
C ILE A 84 19.10 -6.80 11.46
N ASN A 85 20.42 -6.89 11.32
CA ASN A 85 21.08 -8.07 10.76
C ASN A 85 20.86 -9.30 11.64
N ALA A 86 20.98 -9.16 12.96
CA ALA A 86 20.68 -10.23 13.92
C ALA A 86 19.20 -10.67 13.85
N GLN A 87 18.27 -9.72 13.75
CA GLN A 87 16.83 -10.01 13.57
C GLN A 87 16.54 -10.72 12.26
N LYS A 88 17.22 -10.35 11.16
CA LYS A 88 17.10 -11.03 9.86
C LYS A 88 17.66 -12.45 9.92
N ALA A 89 18.77 -12.66 10.61
CA ALA A 89 19.37 -13.98 10.79
C ALA A 89 18.53 -14.91 11.69
N GLY A 90 17.84 -14.34 12.70
CA GLY A 90 16.96 -15.09 13.59
C GLY A 90 15.54 -15.32 13.05
N LYS A 91 15.18 -14.70 11.91
CA LYS A 91 13.89 -14.92 11.26
C LYS A 91 14.04 -16.12 10.31
N PRO A 92 13.46 -17.29 10.60
CA PRO A 92 13.49 -18.39 9.65
C PRO A 92 12.89 -17.89 8.32
N ALA A 93 13.55 -18.19 7.21
CA ALA A 93 13.02 -17.89 5.88
C ALA A 93 11.58 -18.43 5.81
N PRO A 94 10.62 -17.71 5.18
CA PRO A 94 9.29 -18.27 4.98
C PRO A 94 9.49 -19.59 4.24
N ALA A 95 9.19 -20.69 4.93
CA ALA A 95 9.32 -22.02 4.37
C ALA A 95 8.51 -22.02 3.07
N SER A 96 9.20 -22.16 1.93
CA SER A 96 8.56 -22.39 0.65
C SER A 96 7.65 -23.61 0.85
N ALA A 97 6.34 -23.38 0.83
CA ALA A 97 5.37 -24.45 0.80
C ALA A 97 5.60 -25.29 -0.48
N PRO A 98 5.58 -26.62 -0.39
CA PRO A 98 5.81 -27.52 -1.52
C PRO A 98 4.72 -27.43 -2.58
#